data_AF-A0A450V1S7-F1
#
_entry.id   AF-A0A450V1S7-F1
#
_cell.length_a   1.000
_cell.length_b   1.000
_cell.length_c   1.000
_cell.angle_alpha   90.00
_cell.angle_beta   90.00
_cell.angle_gamma   90.00
#
_symmetry.space_group_name_H-M   'P 1'
#
loop_
_entity.id
_entity.type
_entity.pdbx_description
1 polymer ?
#
loop_
_entity_poly.entity_id
_entity_poly.type
_entity_poly.pdbx_seq_one_letter_code
_entity_poly.pdbx_strand_id
1 'polypeptide(L)'
;MGINANLLRVLLCAHAVVPEASQKFINRDKNFRKSCGYGRVDESALRRSLKNAVTLIADGSIGNKRHHFYEIPIPDEFTSGGKRRLREIAVALAYTPVVRSTRIKYRASRIDFRLVAAPDLKQVATMFNKATEKDDYENIPEFKKGLIGKTVRSKGTVQADCWQFRSFDSRSVLRNGRLFLVVTRNDFPWGESLCKTEESYSLVICLRDRENKEAPLYTQIENRLRDRMRARFQR
;
A
#
# COMPACT_ATOMS: atom_id res chain seq x y z
N MET A 1 3.58 20.35 2.27
CA MET A 1 3.95 19.16 1.46
C MET A 1 3.71 19.51 0.01
N GLY A 2 4.77 19.72 -0.78
CA GLY A 2 4.64 20.08 -2.20
C GLY A 2 4.32 18.85 -3.04
N ILE A 3 3.50 19.01 -4.08
CA ILE A 3 3.21 17.91 -5.02
C ILE A 3 4.50 17.57 -5.77
N ASN A 4 5.02 16.37 -5.54
CA ASN A 4 6.17 15.84 -6.27
C ASN A 4 5.72 14.79 -7.31
N ALA A 5 6.60 14.47 -8.27
CA ALA A 5 6.27 13.52 -9.33
C ALA A 5 5.96 12.09 -8.84
N ASN A 6 6.55 11.64 -7.72
CA ASN A 6 6.19 10.35 -7.12
C ASN A 6 4.76 10.41 -6.55
N LEU A 7 4.43 11.47 -5.83
CA LEU A 7 3.11 11.67 -5.23
C LEU A 7 2.00 11.68 -6.28
N LEU A 8 2.18 12.41 -7.38
CA LEU A 8 1.22 12.40 -8.48
C LEU A 8 1.03 11.00 -9.06
N ARG A 9 2.13 10.26 -9.32
CA ARG A 9 2.08 8.90 -9.84
C ARG A 9 1.30 7.95 -8.92
N VAL A 10 1.54 8.00 -7.61
CA VAL A 10 0.82 7.12 -6.66
C VAL A 10 -0.64 7.50 -6.50
N LEU A 11 -0.99 8.78 -6.50
CA LEU A 11 -2.39 9.21 -6.46
C LEU A 11 -3.16 8.70 -7.67
N LEU A 12 -2.62 8.88 -8.88
CA LEU A 12 -3.26 8.40 -10.10
C LEU A 12 -3.44 6.86 -10.08
N CYS A 13 -2.40 6.12 -9.68
CA CYS A 13 -2.47 4.66 -9.64
C CYS A 13 -3.35 4.10 -8.51
N ALA A 14 -3.39 4.73 -7.33
CA ALA A 14 -4.24 4.29 -6.22
C ALA A 14 -5.74 4.50 -6.48
N HIS A 15 -6.06 5.49 -7.33
CA HIS A 15 -7.42 5.83 -7.74
C HIS A 15 -7.78 5.28 -9.13
N ALA A 16 -6.89 4.52 -9.78
CA ALA A 16 -7.20 3.85 -11.04
C ALA A 16 -8.09 2.62 -10.81
N VAL A 17 -9.11 2.49 -11.66
CA VAL A 17 -10.03 1.35 -11.68
C VAL A 17 -10.06 0.81 -13.10
N VAL A 18 -9.91 -0.51 -13.22
CA VAL A 18 -10.02 -1.15 -14.54
C VAL A 18 -11.49 -1.13 -14.97
N PRO A 19 -11.84 -0.49 -16.10
CA PRO A 19 -13.22 -0.42 -16.56
C PRO A 19 -13.85 -1.80 -16.72
N GLU A 20 -15.12 -1.94 -16.37
CA GLU A 20 -15.83 -3.23 -16.44
C GLU A 20 -15.87 -3.78 -17.87
N ALA A 21 -16.05 -2.91 -18.87
CA ALA A 21 -15.97 -3.29 -20.28
C ALA A 21 -14.62 -3.97 -20.59
N SER A 22 -13.51 -3.38 -20.16
CA SER A 22 -12.18 -3.98 -20.37
C SER A 22 -12.09 -5.37 -19.74
N GLN A 23 -12.64 -5.55 -18.53
CA GLN A 23 -12.67 -6.85 -17.85
C GLN A 23 -13.51 -7.92 -18.56
N LYS A 24 -14.50 -7.52 -19.37
CA LYS A 24 -15.35 -8.41 -20.17
C LYS A 24 -14.71 -8.77 -21.50
N PHE A 25 -14.05 -7.81 -22.16
CA PHE A 25 -13.55 -7.97 -23.54
C PHE A 25 -12.11 -8.49 -23.64
N ILE A 26 -11.29 -8.28 -22.62
CA ILE A 26 -9.89 -8.73 -22.62
C ILE A 26 -9.79 -9.94 -21.72
N ASN A 27 -9.28 -11.05 -22.25
CA ASN A 27 -8.98 -12.25 -21.47
C ASN A 27 -8.14 -11.84 -20.24
N ARG A 28 -8.54 -12.33 -19.05
CA ARG A 28 -7.85 -12.06 -17.78
C ARG A 28 -6.52 -12.84 -17.66
N ASP A 29 -5.76 -12.87 -18.75
CA ASP A 29 -4.45 -13.49 -18.83
C ASP A 29 -3.36 -12.49 -18.43
N LYS A 30 -2.09 -12.88 -18.63
CA LYS A 30 -0.93 -12.03 -18.31
C LYS A 30 -0.87 -10.74 -19.16
N ASN A 31 -1.59 -10.66 -20.28
CA ASN A 31 -1.59 -9.53 -21.20
C ASN A 31 -2.64 -8.47 -20.83
N PHE A 32 -3.69 -8.84 -20.10
CA PHE A 32 -4.72 -7.92 -19.61
C PHE A 32 -4.15 -6.60 -19.06
N ARG A 33 -3.11 -6.72 -18.24
CA ARG A 33 -2.45 -5.56 -17.61
C ARG A 33 -1.56 -4.77 -18.56
N LYS A 34 -0.98 -5.41 -19.58
CA LYS A 34 -0.21 -4.69 -20.61
C LYS A 34 -1.13 -3.77 -21.41
N SER A 35 -2.38 -4.18 -21.61
CA SER A 35 -3.39 -3.40 -22.34
C SER A 35 -4.02 -2.30 -21.48
N CYS A 36 -4.39 -2.60 -20.23
CA CYS A 36 -5.13 -1.64 -19.40
C CYS A 36 -4.28 -0.85 -18.38
N GLY A 37 -3.00 -1.20 -18.21
CA GLY A 37 -2.17 -0.61 -17.16
C GLY A 37 -2.77 -0.83 -15.77
N TYR A 38 -2.89 0.24 -14.98
CA TYR A 38 -3.61 0.23 -13.69
C TYR A 38 -5.12 0.49 -13.83
N GLY A 39 -5.59 0.76 -15.04
CA GLY A 39 -6.97 1.16 -15.33
C GLY A 39 -7.12 2.65 -15.59
N ARG A 40 -8.37 3.10 -15.60
CA ARG A 40 -8.74 4.51 -15.80
C ARG A 40 -8.83 5.20 -14.44
N VAL A 41 -8.25 6.38 -14.33
CA VAL A 41 -8.28 7.17 -13.09
C VAL A 41 -9.72 7.59 -12.78
N ASP A 42 -10.17 7.33 -11.56
CA ASP A 42 -11.44 7.85 -11.04
C ASP A 42 -11.23 9.30 -10.55
N GLU A 43 -11.50 10.27 -11.42
CA GLU A 43 -11.34 11.69 -11.09
C GLU A 43 -12.25 12.15 -9.96
N SER A 44 -13.41 11.52 -9.78
CA SER A 44 -14.34 11.91 -8.72
C SER A 44 -13.73 11.67 -7.35
N ALA A 45 -12.98 10.57 -7.21
CA ALA A 45 -12.28 10.19 -5.98
C ALA A 45 -11.02 11.04 -5.71
N LEU A 46 -10.49 11.75 -6.72
CA LEU A 46 -9.37 12.68 -6.56
C LEU A 46 -9.83 14.11 -6.22
N ARG A 47 -10.98 14.53 -6.76
CA ARG A 47 -11.47 15.91 -6.64
C ARG A 47 -12.40 16.12 -5.45
N ARG A 48 -13.07 15.07 -4.95
CA ARG A 48 -14.09 15.17 -3.91
C ARG A 48 -13.61 14.55 -2.61
N SER A 49 -13.85 15.24 -1.50
CA SER A 49 -13.81 14.64 -0.17
C SER A 49 -15.09 13.85 0.05
N LEU A 50 -14.98 12.53 0.10
CA LEU A 50 -16.12 11.62 0.29
C LEU A 50 -16.10 11.06 1.70
N LYS A 51 -17.26 10.84 2.32
CA LYS A 51 -17.33 10.22 3.65
C LYS A 51 -16.80 8.78 3.64
N ASN A 52 -17.20 8.04 2.61
CA ASN A 52 -16.92 6.61 2.39
C ASN A 52 -15.55 6.30 1.77
N ALA A 53 -14.69 7.30 1.64
CA ALA A 53 -13.34 7.12 1.13
C ALA A 53 -12.36 8.00 1.88
N VAL A 54 -11.19 7.45 2.16
CA VAL A 54 -10.09 8.18 2.79
C VAL A 54 -8.81 7.85 2.06
N THR A 55 -7.98 8.88 1.85
CA THR A 55 -6.67 8.75 1.22
C THR A 55 -5.62 9.22 2.23
N LEU A 56 -4.85 8.25 2.74
CA LEU A 56 -3.69 8.49 3.59
C LEU A 56 -2.47 8.65 2.70
N ILE A 57 -1.71 9.71 2.94
CA ILE A 57 -0.53 10.05 2.16
C ILE A 57 0.68 10.07 3.09
N ALA A 58 1.77 9.45 2.65
CA ALA A 58 3.05 9.53 3.33
C ALA A 58 4.17 9.70 2.30
N ASP A 59 5.06 10.66 2.55
CA ASP A 59 6.37 10.71 1.91
C ASP A 59 7.40 10.15 2.88
N GLY A 60 8.38 9.43 2.35
CA GLY A 60 9.45 8.83 3.16
C GLY A 60 10.78 8.84 2.42
N SER A 61 11.85 8.73 3.19
CA SER A 61 13.23 8.63 2.71
C SER A 61 13.84 7.41 3.38
N ILE A 62 14.18 6.37 2.61
CA ILE A 62 14.57 5.05 3.16
C ILE A 62 16.00 4.68 2.75
N GLY A 63 16.80 4.24 3.71
CA GLY A 63 18.17 3.74 3.48
C GLY A 63 18.24 2.33 2.90
N ASN A 64 19.40 1.95 2.36
CA ASN A 64 19.61 0.58 1.87
C ASN A 64 19.45 -0.46 2.99
N LYS A 65 18.84 -1.63 2.69
CA LYS A 65 18.56 -2.73 3.62
C LYS A 65 17.75 -2.29 4.86
N ARG A 66 16.92 -1.25 4.73
CA ARG A 66 16.01 -0.77 5.77
C ARG A 66 14.55 -1.04 5.43
N HIS A 67 13.73 -0.92 6.45
CA HIS A 67 12.28 -1.11 6.39
C HIS A 67 11.57 0.07 7.07
N HIS A 68 10.49 0.56 6.46
CA HIS A 68 9.54 1.47 7.11
C HIS A 68 8.23 0.73 7.35
N PHE A 69 7.62 0.98 8.51
CA PHE A 69 6.40 0.32 8.95
C PHE A 69 5.29 1.37 9.12
N TYR A 70 4.20 1.22 8.39
CA TYR A 70 3.02 2.08 8.48
C TYR A 70 1.84 1.28 9.02
N GLU A 71 1.39 1.59 10.23
CA GLU A 71 0.15 1.02 10.75
C GLU A 71 -1.05 1.68 10.07
N ILE A 72 -1.91 0.88 9.44
CA ILE A 72 -3.12 1.35 8.78
C ILE A 72 -4.27 1.31 9.80
N PRO A 73 -4.82 2.45 10.22
CA PRO A 73 -5.95 2.47 11.14
C PRO A 73 -7.20 1.98 10.39
N ILE A 74 -7.64 0.75 10.66
CA ILE A 74 -8.85 0.18 10.05
C ILE A 74 -10.09 0.62 10.85
N PRO A 75 -10.92 1.57 10.37
CA PRO A 75 -12.08 2.06 11.12
C PRO A 75 -13.12 0.95 11.34
N ASP A 76 -13.87 1.02 12.44
CA ASP A 76 -14.84 -0.03 12.80
C ASP A 76 -15.92 -0.15 11.73
N GLU A 77 -16.30 0.97 11.11
CA GLU A 77 -17.25 0.95 10.00
C GLU A 77 -16.72 0.21 8.77
N PHE A 78 -15.40 0.20 8.54
CA PHE A 78 -14.82 -0.57 7.43
C PHE A 78 -15.11 -2.06 7.63
N THR A 79 -14.98 -2.56 8.85
CA THR A 79 -15.23 -3.97 9.14
C THR A 79 -16.66 -4.27 9.54
N SER A 80 -17.55 -3.28 9.69
CA SER A 80 -18.88 -3.49 10.26
C SER A 80 -19.68 -4.58 9.53
N GLY A 81 -20.43 -5.34 10.35
CA GLY A 81 -21.23 -6.49 9.93
C GLY A 81 -22.48 -6.09 9.13
N GLY A 82 -23.34 -7.06 8.85
CA GLY A 82 -24.59 -6.85 8.10
C GLY A 82 -24.44 -7.14 6.61
N LYS A 83 -24.82 -6.19 5.75
CA LYS A 83 -24.87 -6.39 4.28
C LYS A 83 -23.49 -6.70 3.70
N ARG A 84 -23.45 -7.61 2.72
CA ARG A 84 -22.24 -7.84 1.91
C ARG A 84 -21.98 -6.58 1.10
N ARG A 85 -20.91 -5.86 1.45
CA ARG A 85 -20.49 -4.59 0.84
C ARG A 85 -19.10 -4.69 0.28
N LEU A 86 -18.89 -4.29 -0.98
CA LEU A 86 -17.56 -4.18 -1.57
C LEU A 86 -16.75 -3.06 -0.91
N ARG A 87 -15.73 -3.46 -0.15
CA ARG A 87 -14.78 -2.59 0.52
C ARG A 87 -13.38 -2.85 0.00
N GLU A 88 -12.60 -1.78 -0.12
CA GLU A 88 -11.29 -1.82 -0.75
C GLU A 88 -10.25 -1.18 0.15
N ILE A 89 -9.09 -1.83 0.24
CA ILE A 89 -7.83 -1.19 0.62
C ILE A 89 -7.02 -1.13 -0.66
N ALA A 90 -6.63 0.06 -1.13
CA ALA A 90 -5.72 0.20 -2.25
C ALA A 90 -4.44 0.87 -1.79
N VAL A 91 -3.32 0.41 -2.30
CA VAL A 91 -2.01 0.94 -1.93
C VAL A 91 -1.24 1.23 -3.21
N ALA A 92 -0.60 2.39 -3.28
CA ALA A 92 0.34 2.72 -4.33
C ALA A 92 1.64 3.32 -3.76
N LEU A 93 2.77 2.92 -4.34
CA LEU A 93 4.10 3.39 -3.99
C LEU A 93 4.86 3.78 -5.25
N ALA A 94 5.54 4.93 -5.24
CA ALA A 94 6.40 5.35 -6.33
C ALA A 94 7.72 5.92 -5.83
N TYR A 95 8.77 5.62 -6.58
CA TYR A 95 10.13 6.14 -6.36
C TYR A 95 10.81 6.35 -7.73
N THR A 96 11.99 6.97 -7.70
CA THR A 96 12.78 7.28 -8.91
C THR A 96 14.23 6.87 -8.69
N PRO A 97 14.59 5.60 -8.97
CA PRO A 97 15.95 5.12 -8.77
C PRO A 97 16.87 5.59 -9.89
N VAL A 98 18.18 5.55 -9.62
CA VAL A 98 19.19 5.65 -10.69
C VAL A 98 19.04 4.47 -11.65
N VAL A 99 19.19 4.72 -12.95
CA VAL A 99 19.04 3.69 -13.99
C VAL A 99 20.26 3.60 -14.90
N ARG A 100 20.51 2.39 -15.42
CA ARG A 100 21.46 2.12 -16.50
C ARG A 100 20.84 1.16 -17.51
N SER A 101 20.57 1.64 -18.71
CA SER A 101 19.92 0.88 -19.80
C SER A 101 20.69 -0.36 -20.25
N THR A 102 22.01 -0.40 -20.03
CA THR A 102 22.88 -1.52 -20.41
C THR A 102 22.78 -2.75 -19.49
N ARG A 103 22.03 -2.68 -18.38
CA ARG A 103 21.92 -3.76 -17.39
C ARG A 103 20.56 -4.44 -17.46
N ILE A 104 20.54 -5.78 -17.35
CA ILE A 104 19.30 -6.57 -17.22
C ILE A 104 18.46 -6.09 -16.03
N LYS A 105 19.12 -5.89 -14.87
CA LYS A 105 18.55 -5.20 -13.70
C LYS A 105 18.91 -3.72 -13.80
N TYR A 106 18.22 -3.00 -14.68
CA TYR A 106 18.56 -1.64 -15.08
C TYR A 106 18.41 -0.59 -13.96
N ARG A 107 17.70 -0.89 -12.87
CA ARG A 107 17.50 0.03 -11.73
C ARG A 107 18.56 -0.23 -10.66
N ALA A 108 19.16 0.80 -10.10
CA ALA A 108 20.22 0.71 -9.09
C ALA A 108 19.68 0.27 -7.73
N SER A 109 18.44 0.65 -7.42
CA SER A 109 17.74 0.26 -6.20
C SER A 109 16.35 -0.32 -6.50
N ARG A 110 15.83 -1.03 -5.50
CA ARG A 110 14.48 -1.56 -5.50
C ARG A 110 13.82 -1.22 -4.17
N ILE A 111 12.76 -0.42 -4.25
CA ILE A 111 11.80 -0.23 -3.17
C ILE A 111 10.54 -1.04 -3.49
N ASP A 112 10.03 -1.84 -2.56
CA ASP A 112 8.73 -2.50 -2.67
C ASP A 112 7.95 -2.49 -1.35
N PHE A 113 6.66 -2.77 -1.42
CA PHE A 113 5.80 -2.86 -0.23
C PHE A 113 5.13 -4.22 -0.06
N ARG A 114 4.84 -4.56 1.19
CA ARG A 114 4.02 -5.71 1.60
C ARG A 114 2.95 -5.27 2.59
N LEU A 115 1.75 -5.82 2.42
CA LEU A 115 0.69 -5.69 3.41
C LEU A 115 0.77 -6.88 4.35
N VAL A 116 0.87 -6.62 5.65
CA VAL A 116 1.18 -7.61 6.67
C VAL A 116 0.19 -7.45 7.83
N ALA A 117 -0.30 -8.56 8.34
CA ALA A 117 -1.11 -8.59 9.55
C ALA A 117 -0.23 -9.00 10.73
N ALA A 118 -0.33 -8.28 11.85
CA ALA A 118 0.32 -8.66 13.10
C ALA A 118 -0.36 -8.01 14.33
N PRO A 119 -0.21 -8.62 15.51
CA PRO A 119 -0.58 -8.03 16.81
C PRO A 119 -0.06 -6.60 17.04
N ASP A 120 1.22 -6.36 16.83
CA ASP A 120 1.87 -5.08 17.13
C ASP A 120 3.10 -4.77 16.26
N LEU A 121 3.62 -3.54 16.41
CA LEU A 121 4.77 -3.06 15.66
C LEU A 121 6.07 -3.79 16.02
N LYS A 122 6.25 -4.21 17.28
CA LYS A 122 7.48 -4.88 17.71
C LYS A 122 7.61 -6.22 16.98
N GLN A 123 6.54 -7.00 16.91
CA GLN A 123 6.54 -8.28 16.22
C GLN A 123 6.87 -8.13 14.73
N VAL A 124 6.23 -7.18 14.04
CA VAL A 124 6.55 -6.93 12.61
C VAL A 124 7.98 -6.45 12.45
N ALA A 125 8.48 -5.58 13.32
CA ALA A 125 9.85 -5.09 13.24
C ALA A 125 10.88 -6.22 13.42
N THR A 126 10.66 -7.13 14.39
CA THR A 126 11.49 -8.31 14.62
C THR A 126 11.53 -9.21 13.38
N MET A 127 10.39 -9.47 12.76
CA MET A 127 10.30 -10.38 11.62
C MET A 127 10.90 -9.81 10.32
N PHE A 128 11.12 -8.50 10.24
CA PHE A 128 11.83 -7.86 9.14
C PHE A 128 13.28 -7.50 9.48
N ASN A 129 13.75 -7.83 10.68
CA ASN A 129 15.13 -7.61 11.09
C ASN A 129 16.01 -8.78 10.64
N LYS A 130 17.00 -8.51 9.79
CA LYS A 130 17.98 -9.53 9.35
C LYS A 130 18.91 -9.99 10.47
N ALA A 131 19.02 -9.24 11.57
CA ALA A 131 19.82 -9.62 12.73
C ALA A 131 19.10 -10.59 13.67
N THR A 132 17.81 -10.84 13.46
CA THR A 132 17.06 -11.85 14.23
C THR A 132 17.54 -13.24 13.82
N GLU A 133 17.77 -14.10 14.81
CA GLU A 133 18.20 -15.48 14.59
C GLU A 133 17.18 -16.27 13.77
N LYS A 134 17.65 -17.24 12.96
CA LYS A 134 16.79 -17.99 12.05
C LYS A 134 15.71 -18.79 12.77
N ASP A 135 15.97 -19.21 14.01
CA ASP A 135 15.03 -19.99 14.83
C ASP A 135 13.87 -19.13 15.36
N ASP A 136 14.07 -17.81 15.48
CA ASP A 136 13.04 -16.82 15.84
C ASP A 136 12.37 -16.16 14.62
N TYR A 137 12.79 -16.55 13.40
CA TYR A 137 12.33 -15.92 12.16
C TYR A 137 11.05 -16.58 11.63
N GLU A 138 9.88 -16.09 12.05
CA GLU A 138 8.63 -16.43 11.36
C GLU A 138 8.48 -15.58 10.09
N ASN A 139 8.48 -16.22 8.91
CA ASN A 139 8.25 -15.54 7.65
C ASN A 139 6.79 -15.09 7.56
N ILE A 140 6.49 -13.81 7.87
CA ILE A 140 5.11 -13.33 7.73
C ILE A 140 4.72 -13.25 6.25
N PRO A 141 3.70 -14.02 5.80
CA PRO A 141 3.19 -13.90 4.45
C PRO A 141 2.51 -12.55 4.25
N GLU A 142 2.33 -12.17 2.99
CA GLU A 142 1.46 -11.05 2.66
C GLU A 142 0.02 -11.38 3.12
N PHE A 143 -0.61 -10.45 3.84
CA PHE A 143 -1.92 -10.63 4.51
C PHE A 143 -2.96 -11.29 3.62
N LYS A 144 -3.03 -10.86 2.35
CA LYS A 144 -3.90 -11.44 1.33
C LYS A 144 -3.28 -11.17 -0.03
N LYS A 145 -3.56 -12.01 -1.03
CA LYS A 145 -3.19 -11.72 -2.42
C LYS A 145 -4.04 -10.54 -2.93
N GLY A 146 -3.39 -9.45 -3.31
CA GLY A 146 -4.03 -8.34 -4.01
C GLY A 146 -4.42 -8.71 -5.45
N LEU A 147 -5.21 -7.87 -6.10
CA LEU A 147 -5.63 -8.06 -7.50
C LEU A 147 -4.43 -8.22 -8.45
N ILE A 148 -3.34 -7.51 -8.17
CA ILE A 148 -2.12 -7.51 -8.99
C ILE A 148 -1.09 -8.52 -8.47
N GLY A 149 -0.89 -8.55 -7.15
CA GLY A 149 0.09 -9.38 -6.47
C GLY A 149 1.51 -8.80 -6.46
N LYS A 150 2.22 -9.10 -5.36
CA LYS A 150 3.57 -8.64 -5.05
C LYS A 150 4.59 -8.88 -6.17
N THR A 151 4.60 -10.09 -6.75
CA THR A 151 5.59 -10.49 -7.76
C THR A 151 5.50 -9.62 -9.02
N VAL A 152 4.30 -9.20 -9.41
CA VAL A 152 4.11 -8.39 -10.61
C VAL A 152 4.37 -6.91 -10.30
N ARG A 153 3.78 -6.36 -9.21
CA ARG A 153 3.93 -4.92 -8.89
C ARG A 153 5.37 -4.54 -8.55
N SER A 154 6.13 -5.38 -7.86
CA SER A 154 7.49 -5.06 -7.43
C SER A 154 8.52 -4.95 -8.58
N LYS A 155 8.12 -5.30 -9.81
CA LYS A 155 8.94 -5.08 -11.02
C LYS A 155 9.00 -3.61 -11.45
N GLY A 156 8.02 -2.80 -11.07
CA GLY A 156 7.92 -1.38 -11.44
C GLY A 156 8.51 -0.43 -10.39
N THR A 157 8.77 0.81 -10.80
CA THR A 157 9.07 1.96 -9.92
C THR A 157 7.82 2.69 -9.46
N VAL A 158 6.70 2.46 -10.16
CA VAL A 158 5.34 2.74 -9.68
C VAL A 158 4.70 1.38 -9.42
N GLN A 159 4.17 1.20 -8.22
CA GLN A 159 3.58 -0.03 -7.75
C GLN A 159 2.19 0.32 -7.24
N ALA A 160 1.18 -0.48 -7.58
CA ALA A 160 -0.12 -0.36 -6.96
C ALA A 160 -0.77 -1.73 -6.88
N ASP A 161 -1.63 -1.91 -5.88
CA ASP A 161 -2.46 -3.09 -5.68
C ASP A 161 -3.74 -2.73 -4.93
N CYS A 162 -4.74 -3.60 -5.01
CA CYS A 162 -6.01 -3.44 -4.33
C CYS A 162 -6.43 -4.77 -3.70
N TRP A 163 -6.93 -4.69 -2.47
CA TRP A 163 -7.51 -5.80 -1.74
C TRP A 163 -9.00 -5.54 -1.56
N GLN A 164 -9.80 -6.47 -2.04
CA GLN A 164 -11.25 -6.38 -1.99
C GLN A 164 -11.82 -7.31 -0.91
N PHE A 165 -12.82 -6.81 -0.20
CA PHE A 165 -13.51 -7.48 0.89
C PHE A 165 -15.01 -7.30 0.71
N ARG A 166 -15.78 -8.37 0.93
CA ARG A 166 -17.26 -8.30 0.90
C ARG A 166 -17.90 -8.48 2.26
N SER A 167 -17.24 -9.21 3.15
CA SER A 167 -17.71 -9.51 4.50
C SER A 167 -16.52 -9.75 5.43
N PHE A 168 -16.74 -9.57 6.73
CA PHE A 168 -15.76 -9.82 7.78
C PHE A 168 -16.43 -10.67 8.87
N ASP A 169 -15.94 -11.88 9.07
CA ASP A 169 -16.36 -12.73 10.18
C ASP A 169 -15.76 -12.24 11.51
N SER A 170 -16.15 -12.90 12.61
CA SER A 170 -15.68 -12.59 13.97
C SER A 170 -14.19 -12.89 14.18
N ARG A 171 -13.56 -13.68 13.32
CA ARG A 171 -12.14 -14.07 13.40
C ARG A 171 -11.24 -13.22 12.49
N SER A 172 -11.82 -12.28 11.74
CA SER A 172 -11.09 -11.48 10.77
C SER A 172 -9.96 -10.70 11.43
N VAL A 173 -8.75 -10.81 10.88
CA VAL A 173 -7.59 -10.06 11.36
C VAL A 173 -7.78 -8.54 11.25
N LEU A 174 -8.63 -8.09 10.33
CA LEU A 174 -8.97 -6.66 10.21
C LEU A 174 -9.87 -6.16 11.35
N ARG A 175 -10.53 -7.06 12.09
CA ARG A 175 -11.27 -6.75 13.32
C ARG A 175 -10.40 -6.90 14.57
N ASN A 176 -9.63 -7.99 14.63
CA ASN A 176 -9.00 -8.45 15.88
C ASN A 176 -7.50 -8.18 15.95
N GLY A 177 -6.89 -7.67 14.87
CA GLY A 177 -5.46 -7.42 14.79
C GLY A 177 -5.15 -6.08 14.14
N ARG A 178 -3.87 -5.86 13.85
CA ARG A 178 -3.40 -4.65 13.18
C ARG A 178 -2.89 -4.98 11.79
N LEU A 179 -3.07 -4.01 10.90
CA LEU A 179 -2.60 -4.09 9.53
C LEU A 179 -1.45 -3.12 9.34
N PHE A 180 -0.34 -3.63 8.84
CA PHE A 180 0.87 -2.87 8.57
C PHE A 180 1.19 -2.90 7.09
N LEU A 181 1.58 -1.75 6.55
CA LEU A 181 2.29 -1.69 5.29
C LEU A 181 3.78 -1.58 5.56
N VAL A 182 4.54 -2.55 5.06
CA VAL A 182 5.99 -2.59 5.21
C VAL A 182 6.63 -2.20 3.88
N VAL A 183 7.33 -1.06 3.86
CA VAL A 183 8.14 -0.61 2.73
C VAL A 183 9.58 -1.07 2.94
N THR A 184 10.18 -1.65 1.92
CA THR A 184 11.54 -2.23 1.99
C THR A 184 12.39 -1.72 0.84
N ARG A 185 13.62 -1.28 1.13
CA ARG A 185 14.61 -0.94 0.10
C ARG A 185 15.75 -1.96 0.08
N ASN A 186 16.12 -2.40 -1.12
CA ASN A 186 17.36 -3.14 -1.37
C ASN A 186 18.04 -2.58 -2.62
N ASP A 187 19.33 -2.32 -2.52
CA ASP A 187 20.14 -1.87 -3.64
C ASP A 187 20.78 -3.05 -4.37
N PHE A 188 20.97 -2.88 -5.68
CA PHE A 188 21.71 -3.83 -6.49
C PHE A 188 23.21 -3.54 -6.36
N PRO A 189 24.08 -4.56 -6.26
CA PRO A 189 25.51 -4.36 -6.02
C PRO A 189 26.19 -3.42 -7.02
N TRP A 190 25.77 -3.42 -8.29
CA TRP A 190 26.36 -2.55 -9.31
C TRP A 190 26.04 -1.06 -9.12
N GLY A 191 24.92 -0.75 -8.45
CA GLY A 191 24.37 0.59 -8.34
C GLY A 191 24.48 1.18 -6.93
N GLU A 192 24.96 0.42 -5.95
CA GLU A 192 25.00 0.82 -4.54
C GLU A 192 25.77 2.14 -4.33
N SER A 193 26.90 2.33 -5.01
CA SER A 193 27.69 3.58 -4.96
C SER A 193 27.04 4.76 -5.69
N LEU A 194 26.05 4.51 -6.55
CA LEU A 194 25.31 5.54 -7.28
C LEU A 194 24.00 5.92 -6.59
N CYS A 195 23.51 5.05 -5.70
CA CYS A 195 22.30 5.29 -4.95
C CYS A 195 22.53 6.37 -3.89
N LYS A 196 21.49 7.17 -3.63
CA LYS A 196 21.49 8.08 -2.48
C LYS A 196 21.53 7.29 -1.18
N THR A 197 22.16 7.83 -0.14
CA THR A 197 22.13 7.26 1.22
C THR A 197 20.71 6.93 1.64
N GLU A 198 19.80 7.88 1.44
CA GLU A 198 18.37 7.66 1.55
C GLU A 198 17.65 8.01 0.24
N GLU A 199 16.71 7.15 -0.15
CA GLU A 199 15.97 7.31 -1.39
C GLU A 199 14.54 7.66 -1.07
N SER A 200 14.09 8.77 -1.65
CA SER A 200 12.74 9.28 -1.46
C SER A 200 11.71 8.45 -2.23
N TYR A 201 10.60 8.17 -1.57
CA TYR A 201 9.42 7.56 -2.17
C TYR A 201 8.16 8.27 -1.67
N SER A 202 7.09 8.14 -2.45
CA SER A 202 5.74 8.51 -2.03
C SER A 202 4.88 7.27 -1.90
N LEU A 203 3.98 7.30 -0.92
CA LEU A 203 3.08 6.23 -0.57
C LEU A 203 1.67 6.80 -0.40
N VAL A 204 0.70 6.11 -1.00
CA VAL A 204 -0.73 6.38 -0.84
C VAL A 204 -1.45 5.10 -0.42
N ILE A 205 -2.32 5.22 0.58
CA ILE A 205 -3.19 4.16 1.05
C ILE A 205 -4.62 4.69 1.04
N CYS A 206 -5.50 4.03 0.30
CA CYS A 206 -6.91 4.36 0.23
C CYS A 206 -7.74 3.29 0.92
N LEU A 207 -8.66 3.68 1.80
CA LEU A 207 -9.73 2.82 2.29
C LEU A 207 -11.06 3.32 1.73
N ARG A 208 -11.84 2.44 1.13
CA ARG A 208 -13.08 2.79 0.42
C ARG A 208 -14.18 1.79 0.71
N ASP A 209 -15.39 2.28 0.92
CA ASP A 209 -16.61 1.48 0.78
C ASP A 209 -17.29 1.85 -0.54
N ARG A 210 -17.33 0.92 -1.50
CA ARG A 210 -17.86 1.16 -2.84
C ARG A 210 -19.39 1.12 -2.89
N GLU A 211 -20.03 0.58 -1.85
CA GLU A 211 -21.47 0.29 -1.85
C GLU A 211 -22.23 1.08 -0.76
N ASN A 212 -21.55 1.65 0.25
CA ASN A 212 -22.13 2.58 1.23
C ASN A 212 -21.46 3.97 1.16
N LYS A 213 -22.15 4.96 0.58
CA LYS A 213 -21.66 6.35 0.45
C LYS A 213 -21.65 7.14 1.75
N GLU A 214 -22.46 6.74 2.73
CA GLU A 214 -22.58 7.42 4.03
C GLU A 214 -21.65 6.83 5.10
N ALA A 215 -20.88 5.78 4.78
CA ALA A 215 -19.91 5.20 5.71
C ALA A 215 -18.94 6.28 6.20
N PRO A 216 -18.87 6.62 7.51
CA PRO A 216 -18.02 7.70 8.03
C PRO A 216 -16.53 7.31 8.13
N LEU A 217 -15.96 6.72 7.07
CA LEU A 217 -14.58 6.23 7.06
C LEU A 217 -13.58 7.36 7.31
N TYR A 218 -13.76 8.48 6.63
CA TYR A 218 -12.91 9.67 6.78
C TYR A 218 -12.89 10.15 8.24
N THR A 219 -14.06 10.44 8.81
CA THR A 219 -14.19 10.97 10.17
C THR A 219 -13.65 10.00 11.22
N GLN A 220 -13.91 8.69 11.08
CA GLN A 220 -13.38 7.70 12.04
C GLN A 220 -11.85 7.61 12.00
N ILE A 221 -11.25 7.64 10.81
CA ILE A 221 -9.78 7.61 10.69
C ILE A 221 -9.18 8.92 11.20
N GLU A 222 -9.76 10.06 10.86
CA GLU A 222 -9.30 11.36 11.34
C GLU A 222 -9.29 11.41 12.88
N ASN A 223 -10.39 11.01 13.53
CA ASN A 223 -10.47 10.95 14.99
C ASN A 223 -9.39 10.04 15.58
N ARG A 224 -9.23 8.83 15.04
CA ARG A 224 -8.18 7.89 15.50
C ARG A 224 -6.77 8.44 15.33
N LEU A 225 -6.48 9.16 14.25
CA LEU A 225 -5.19 9.80 14.05
C LEU A 225 -4.97 10.95 15.04
N ARG A 226 -5.99 11.77 15.29
CA ARG A 226 -5.94 12.85 16.30
C ARG A 226 -5.70 12.30 17.70
N ASP A 227 -6.38 11.23 18.10
CA ASP A 227 -6.21 10.60 19.41
C ASP A 227 -4.80 10.01 19.58
N ARG A 228 -4.27 9.37 18.53
CA ARG A 228 -2.87 8.89 18.51
C ARG A 228 -1.86 10.02 18.66
N MET A 229 -2.12 11.19 18.04
CA MET A 229 -1.24 12.35 18.21
C MET A 229 -1.29 12.88 19.64
N ARG A 230 -2.49 13.02 20.22
CA ARG A 230 -2.65 13.48 21.61
C ARG A 230 -1.93 12.57 22.61
N ALA A 231 -2.07 11.25 22.47
CA ALA A 231 -1.39 10.27 23.32
C ALA A 231 0.16 10.32 23.19
N ARG A 232 0.69 10.80 22.06
CA ARG A 232 2.14 11.00 21.88
C ARG A 232 2.65 12.27 22.55
N PHE A 233 1.83 13.33 22.65
CA PHE A 233 2.22 14.58 23.31
C PHE A 233 2.08 14.53 24.84
N GLN A 234 1.36 13.54 25.38
CA GLN A 234 1.22 13.31 26.82
C GLN A 234 2.26 12.33 27.41
N ARG A 235 3.16 11.82 26.58
CA ARG A 235 4.31 10.97 26.96
C ARG A 235 5.60 11.74 26.75
#